data_AF-A0A963MBM5-F1
#
_entry.id   AF-A0A963MBM5-F1
#
_cell.length_a   1.000
_cell.length_b   1.000
_cell.length_c   1.000
_cell.angle_alpha   90.00
_cell.angle_beta   90.00
_cell.angle_gamma   90.00
#
_symmetry.space_group_name_H-M   'P 1'
#
loop_
_entity.id
_entity.type
_entity.pdbx_description
1 polymer ?
#
loop_
_entity_poly.entity_id
_entity_poly.type
_entity_poly.pdbx_seq_one_letter_code
_entity_poly.pdbx_strand_id
1 'polypeptide(L)'
;MAAIADSKAETAPQADHPASHAWREVLARVAAHMAHCGAHPARTVVLVPFAQLMAEAAAQWARLYPSGFAPRFETTRNWASQVGSFTPGPSDLALERGRDLLTARSLLEGAGLGAQHALLAGPLVDGATQLAAVAASVPQALRADWGDLARRALPTEAQGWLALEAAVARIAIAWAAHSDYATDVLFADRVRQGTDALVLLQGLQSEPLAGHLLEHFSPEKALAIDLRVGTAPGEVLWHRAEGGDDEAGRAAACVLRHIEAGRAPVALVAGDRLLTRRIRALLGPDVAVRDETGWKL
;
A
#
# COMPACT_ATOMS: atom_id res chain seq x y z
N MET A 1 -6.54 4.47 14.11
CA MET A 1 -6.37 5.92 14.30
C MET A 1 -5.01 6.18 14.89
N ALA A 2 -4.15 6.87 14.17
CA ALA A 2 -2.80 7.19 14.61
C ALA A 2 -2.66 8.69 14.95
N ALA A 3 -1.93 9.01 16.02
CA ALA A 3 -1.74 10.37 16.49
C ALA A 3 -0.29 10.61 16.91
N ILE A 4 0.20 11.84 16.75
CA ILE A 4 1.54 12.25 17.20
C ILE A 4 1.38 13.23 18.36
N ALA A 5 2.01 12.92 19.50
CA ALA A 5 2.06 13.78 20.67
C ALA A 5 3.42 14.49 20.76
N ASP A 6 3.38 15.81 20.95
CA ASP A 6 4.56 16.68 21.08
C ASP A 6 4.39 17.68 22.25
N SER A 7 5.48 18.19 22.81
CA SER A 7 5.45 19.20 23.88
C SER A 7 5.05 20.57 23.32
N LYS A 8 4.26 21.35 24.06
CA LYS A 8 3.87 22.72 23.65
C LYS A 8 4.93 23.80 23.89
N ALA A 9 6.05 23.49 24.54
CA ALA A 9 7.06 24.49 24.85
C ALA A 9 7.91 24.84 23.60
N GLU A 10 7.84 26.12 23.22
CA GLU A 10 8.57 26.85 22.16
C GLU A 10 8.23 26.55 20.69
N THR A 11 7.38 27.42 20.14
CA THR A 11 7.25 27.71 18.71
C THR A 11 8.49 28.46 18.19
N ALA A 12 9.63 27.78 18.13
CA ALA A 12 10.71 28.12 17.20
C ALA A 12 10.41 27.44 15.85
N PRO A 13 10.85 27.99 14.70
CA PRO A 13 10.67 27.29 13.42
C PRO A 13 11.30 25.91 13.55
N GLN A 14 10.50 24.85 13.37
CA GLN A 14 10.86 23.44 13.43
C GLN A 14 11.96 23.15 12.39
N ALA A 15 13.20 23.50 12.71
CA ALA A 15 14.32 23.49 11.76
C ALA A 15 14.96 22.10 11.60
N ASP A 16 14.71 21.15 12.50
CA ASP A 16 15.34 19.83 12.45
C ASP A 16 14.44 18.70 12.98
N HIS A 17 13.22 18.58 12.41
CA HIS A 17 12.43 17.36 12.62
C HIS A 17 13.14 16.17 11.94
N PRO A 18 13.31 15.00 12.59
CA PRO A 18 13.98 13.84 12.00
C PRO A 18 13.42 13.43 10.62
N ALA A 19 12.11 13.58 10.41
CA ALA A 19 11.50 13.35 9.10
C ALA A 19 12.03 14.29 8.01
N SER A 20 12.34 15.54 8.33
CA SER A 20 12.97 16.50 7.39
C SER A 20 14.38 16.07 6.96
N HIS A 21 15.12 15.37 7.83
CA HIS A 21 16.40 14.78 7.45
C HIS A 21 16.18 13.55 6.55
N ALA A 22 15.26 12.66 6.92
CA ALA A 22 14.93 11.48 6.12
C ALA A 22 14.47 11.86 4.70
N TRP A 23 13.60 12.87 4.57
CA TRP A 23 13.19 13.39 3.27
C TRP A 23 14.36 13.93 2.44
N ARG A 24 15.26 14.70 3.05
CA ARG A 24 16.47 15.19 2.38
C ARG A 24 17.31 14.04 1.83
N GLU A 25 17.55 13.01 2.64
CA GLU A 25 18.34 11.85 2.24
C GLU A 25 17.66 11.05 1.11
N VAL A 26 16.37 10.76 1.26
CA VAL A 26 15.59 10.03 0.25
C VAL A 26 15.56 10.80 -1.08
N LEU A 27 15.24 12.09 -1.06
CA LEU A 27 15.14 12.89 -2.27
C LEU A 27 16.50 13.15 -2.93
N ALA A 28 17.59 13.23 -2.15
CA ALA A 28 18.94 13.26 -2.70
C ALA A 28 19.27 11.96 -3.46
N ARG A 29 18.86 10.80 -2.94
CA ARG A 29 19.00 9.50 -3.64
C ARG A 29 18.15 9.45 -4.92
N VAL A 30 16.93 9.99 -4.89
CA VAL A 30 16.10 10.13 -6.11
C VAL A 30 16.82 10.97 -7.15
N ALA A 31 17.33 12.15 -6.77
CA ALA A 31 18.03 13.04 -7.69
C ALA A 31 19.31 12.40 -8.26
N ALA A 32 20.07 11.68 -7.44
CA ALA A 32 21.26 10.96 -7.87
C ALA A 32 20.93 9.86 -8.90
N HIS A 33 19.84 9.11 -8.68
CA HIS A 33 19.36 8.10 -9.62
C HIS A 33 18.92 8.71 -10.94
N MET A 34 18.16 9.81 -10.89
CA MET A 34 17.76 10.54 -12.10
C MET A 34 18.96 11.00 -12.91
N ALA A 35 19.97 11.56 -12.25
CA ALA A 35 21.21 11.97 -12.92
C ALA A 35 21.96 10.79 -13.53
N HIS A 36 22.02 9.66 -12.82
CA HIS A 36 22.66 8.43 -13.31
C HIS A 36 21.98 7.89 -14.58
N CYS A 37 20.65 7.90 -14.62
CA CYS A 37 19.88 7.48 -15.80
C CYS A 37 19.84 8.52 -16.92
N GLY A 38 20.35 9.75 -16.71
CA GLY A 38 20.15 10.87 -17.63
C GLY A 38 18.67 11.25 -17.80
N ALA A 39 17.85 11.00 -16.78
CA ALA A 39 16.40 11.06 -16.85
C ALA A 39 15.88 12.50 -16.75
N HIS A 40 14.90 12.85 -17.58
CA HIS A 40 14.21 14.13 -17.46
C HIS A 40 13.26 14.08 -16.24
N PRO A 41 13.27 15.06 -15.30
CA PRO A 41 12.43 15.00 -14.11
C PRO A 41 10.94 14.76 -14.39
N ALA A 42 10.35 15.47 -15.36
CA ALA A 42 8.93 15.27 -15.72
C ALA A 42 8.59 13.85 -16.26
N ARG A 43 9.60 13.05 -16.63
CA ARG A 43 9.49 11.66 -17.09
C ARG A 43 10.02 10.66 -16.05
N THR A 44 10.34 11.13 -14.86
CA THR A 44 10.67 10.30 -13.70
C THR A 44 9.42 10.08 -12.87
N VAL A 45 9.17 8.82 -12.47
CA VAL A 45 8.10 8.46 -11.54
C VAL A 45 8.71 7.98 -10.23
N VAL A 46 8.26 8.55 -9.12
CA VAL A 46 8.61 8.13 -7.77
C VAL A 46 7.35 7.54 -7.12
N LEU A 47 7.35 6.23 -6.95
CA LEU A 47 6.26 5.50 -6.32
C LEU A 47 6.36 5.66 -4.79
N VAL A 48 5.31 6.23 -4.21
CA VAL A 48 5.14 6.37 -2.76
C VAL A 48 4.16 5.31 -2.23
N PRO A 49 4.37 4.80 -1.00
CA PRO A 49 3.54 3.73 -0.45
C PRO A 49 2.13 4.19 -0.07
N PHE A 50 1.95 5.50 0.15
CA PHE A 50 0.69 6.10 0.57
C PHE A 50 0.42 7.40 -0.18
N ALA A 51 -0.84 7.62 -0.58
CA ALA A 51 -1.23 8.82 -1.32
C ALA A 51 -0.97 10.12 -0.54
N GLN A 52 -1.05 10.06 0.80
CA GLN A 52 -0.75 11.18 1.70
C GLN A 52 0.68 11.70 1.53
N LEU A 53 1.62 10.84 1.11
CA LEU A 53 3.01 11.22 0.89
C LEU A 53 3.24 11.92 -0.45
N MET A 54 2.30 11.88 -1.39
CA MET A 54 2.50 12.47 -2.72
C MET A 54 2.69 14.00 -2.63
N ALA A 55 1.76 14.67 -1.94
CA ALA A 55 1.81 16.12 -1.78
C ALA A 55 3.00 16.56 -0.92
N GLU A 56 3.32 15.80 0.13
CA GLU A 56 4.47 16.10 1.00
C GLU A 56 5.79 15.92 0.24
N ALA A 57 5.97 14.81 -0.47
CA ALA A 57 7.17 14.57 -1.27
C ALA A 57 7.38 15.65 -2.34
N ALA A 58 6.30 16.10 -3.00
CA ALA A 58 6.36 17.20 -3.95
C ALA A 58 6.75 18.54 -3.28
N ALA A 59 6.19 18.84 -2.10
CA ALA A 59 6.53 20.04 -1.34
C ALA A 59 7.99 20.02 -0.86
N GLN A 60 8.47 18.88 -0.36
CA GLN A 60 9.86 18.70 0.06
C GLN A 60 10.82 18.79 -1.12
N TRP A 61 10.47 18.22 -2.27
CA TRP A 61 11.25 18.38 -3.50
C TRP A 61 11.38 19.85 -3.90
N ALA A 62 10.27 20.59 -3.94
CA ALA A 62 10.28 22.00 -4.31
C ALA A 62 11.11 22.88 -3.36
N ARG A 63 11.20 22.49 -2.07
CA ARG A 63 12.06 23.18 -1.09
C ARG A 63 13.55 22.91 -1.32
N LEU A 64 13.92 21.69 -1.69
CA LEU A 64 15.30 21.27 -1.90
C LEU A 64 15.84 21.64 -3.29
N TYR A 65 14.96 21.61 -4.29
CA TYR A 65 15.25 21.88 -5.68
C TYR A 65 14.28 22.96 -6.20
N PRO A 66 14.47 24.23 -5.81
CA PRO A 66 13.51 25.31 -6.09
C PRO A 66 13.44 25.73 -7.56
N SER A 67 14.31 25.18 -8.41
CA SER A 67 14.35 25.47 -9.84
C SER A 67 14.35 24.18 -10.66
N GLY A 68 13.68 24.21 -11.81
CA GLY A 68 13.57 23.07 -12.72
C GLY A 68 12.25 22.29 -12.57
N PHE A 69 12.17 21.19 -13.31
CA PHE A 69 11.04 20.26 -13.25
C PHE A 69 11.15 19.34 -12.03
N ALA A 70 10.00 18.86 -11.54
CA ALA A 70 9.92 17.86 -10.49
C ALA A 70 9.61 16.46 -11.06
N PRO A 71 10.09 15.39 -10.41
CA PRO A 71 9.57 14.05 -10.65
C PRO A 71 8.10 13.95 -10.25
N ARG A 72 7.41 12.98 -10.83
CA ARG A 72 6.02 12.67 -10.51
C ARG A 72 5.97 11.75 -9.30
N PHE A 73 5.47 12.25 -8.18
CA PHE A 73 5.21 11.44 -6.99
C PHE A 73 3.83 10.81 -7.10
N GLU A 74 3.76 9.48 -7.16
CA GLU A 74 2.55 8.74 -7.51
C GLU A 74 2.36 7.50 -6.63
N THR A 75 1.13 7.05 -6.47
CA THR A 75 0.87 5.65 -6.10
C THR A 75 0.72 4.81 -7.38
N THR A 76 0.86 3.48 -7.31
CA THR A 76 0.63 2.59 -8.46
C THR A 76 -0.75 2.80 -9.08
N ARG A 77 -1.78 2.94 -8.23
CA ARG A 77 -3.16 3.23 -8.65
C ARG A 77 -3.30 4.59 -9.35
N ASN A 78 -2.73 5.67 -8.78
CA ASN A 78 -2.83 7.00 -9.41
C ASN A 78 -2.03 7.05 -10.72
N TRP A 79 -0.88 6.39 -10.76
CA TRP A 79 -0.10 6.32 -11.99
C TRP A 79 -0.88 5.61 -13.09
N ALA A 80 -1.48 4.44 -12.78
CA ALA A 80 -2.29 3.68 -13.73
C ALA A 80 -3.44 4.51 -14.31
N SER A 81 -4.20 5.22 -13.47
CA SER A 81 -5.32 6.05 -13.93
C SER A 81 -4.88 7.27 -14.76
N GLN A 82 -3.66 7.79 -14.55
CA GLN A 82 -3.10 8.89 -15.33
C GLN A 82 -2.63 8.45 -16.72
N VAL A 83 -2.12 7.21 -16.86
CA VAL A 83 -1.60 6.71 -18.14
C VAL A 83 -2.62 5.97 -18.99
N GLY A 84 -3.77 5.60 -18.43
CA GLY A 84 -4.84 4.94 -19.16
C GLY A 84 -6.17 4.91 -18.41
N SER A 85 -7.25 4.89 -19.17
CA SER A 85 -8.58 4.51 -18.68
C SER A 85 -8.74 2.99 -18.77
N PHE A 86 -9.33 2.39 -17.75
CA PHE A 86 -9.66 0.96 -17.76
C PHE A 86 -11.15 0.77 -17.47
N THR A 87 -11.75 -0.19 -18.16
CA THR A 87 -13.11 -0.66 -17.88
C THR A 87 -13.08 -2.18 -18.00
N PRO A 88 -13.47 -2.92 -16.94
CA PRO A 88 -13.52 -4.37 -17.00
C PRO A 88 -14.41 -4.85 -18.15
N GLY A 89 -13.91 -5.82 -18.92
CA GLY A 89 -14.64 -6.55 -19.92
C GLY A 89 -15.79 -7.37 -19.33
N PRO A 90 -16.65 -7.96 -20.17
CA PRO A 90 -17.88 -8.62 -19.72
C PRO A 90 -17.63 -9.83 -18.81
N SER A 91 -16.50 -10.52 -19.00
CA SER A 91 -16.08 -11.69 -18.21
C SER A 91 -15.00 -11.38 -17.18
N ASP A 92 -14.48 -10.16 -17.13
CA ASP A 92 -13.44 -9.78 -16.18
C ASP A 92 -14.03 -9.66 -14.78
N LEU A 93 -13.17 -9.87 -13.79
CA LEU A 93 -13.46 -9.53 -12.41
C LEU A 93 -13.55 -8.00 -12.27
N ALA A 94 -14.76 -7.48 -12.12
CA ALA A 94 -15.02 -6.05 -12.08
C ALA A 94 -14.79 -5.43 -10.70
N LEU A 95 -14.69 -6.24 -9.65
CA LEU A 95 -14.67 -5.84 -8.24
C LEU A 95 -15.96 -5.11 -7.82
N GLU A 96 -17.05 -5.42 -8.51
CA GLU A 96 -18.39 -4.94 -8.28
C GLU A 96 -19.27 -6.14 -7.97
N ARG A 97 -19.57 -6.37 -6.69
CA ARG A 97 -20.17 -7.62 -6.21
C ARG A 97 -21.41 -8.06 -6.99
N GLY A 98 -22.29 -7.12 -7.36
CA GLY A 98 -23.50 -7.43 -8.13
C GLY A 98 -23.19 -7.98 -9.53
N ARG A 99 -22.24 -7.35 -10.25
CA ARG A 99 -21.79 -7.78 -11.57
C ARG A 99 -21.01 -9.09 -11.49
N ASP A 100 -20.10 -9.18 -10.53
CA ASP A 100 -19.25 -10.35 -10.33
C ASP A 100 -20.05 -11.60 -9.95
N LEU A 101 -21.16 -11.46 -9.21
CA LEU A 101 -22.06 -12.59 -8.93
C LEU A 101 -22.72 -13.17 -10.19
N LEU A 102 -23.04 -12.34 -11.20
CA LEU A 102 -23.61 -12.81 -12.46
C LEU A 102 -22.56 -13.55 -13.30
N THR A 103 -21.34 -13.03 -13.35
CA THR A 103 -20.20 -13.69 -14.01
C THR A 103 -19.86 -15.00 -13.30
N ALA A 104 -19.79 -15.01 -11.97
CA ALA A 104 -19.53 -16.20 -11.16
C ALA A 104 -20.56 -17.31 -11.40
N ARG A 105 -21.84 -16.97 -11.53
CA ARG A 105 -22.88 -17.95 -11.90
C ARG A 105 -22.61 -18.58 -13.27
N SER A 106 -22.27 -17.76 -14.26
CA SER A 106 -21.98 -18.23 -15.62
C SER A 106 -20.74 -19.14 -15.65
N LEU A 107 -19.71 -18.79 -14.87
CA LEU A 107 -18.50 -19.61 -14.71
C LEU A 107 -18.80 -20.96 -14.03
N LEU A 108 -19.65 -20.96 -12.99
CA LEU A 108 -20.08 -22.19 -12.31
C LEU A 108 -20.92 -23.08 -13.22
N GLU A 109 -21.82 -22.50 -14.02
CA GLU A 109 -22.59 -23.23 -15.04
C GLU A 109 -21.66 -23.87 -16.07
N GLY A 110 -20.68 -23.13 -16.60
CA GLY A 110 -19.67 -23.65 -17.53
C GLY A 110 -18.78 -24.75 -16.94
N ALA A 111 -18.57 -24.74 -15.61
CA ALA A 111 -17.82 -25.76 -14.88
C ALA A 111 -18.68 -26.98 -14.46
N GLY A 112 -19.97 -27.03 -14.83
CA GLY A 112 -20.89 -28.10 -14.45
C GLY A 112 -21.41 -28.01 -13.01
N LEU A 113 -21.20 -26.89 -12.32
CA LEU A 113 -21.61 -26.60 -10.95
C LEU A 113 -22.83 -25.66 -10.87
N GLY A 114 -23.55 -25.49 -11.98
CA GLY A 114 -24.69 -24.56 -12.07
C GLY A 114 -25.84 -24.88 -11.09
N ALA A 115 -26.05 -26.16 -10.78
CA ALA A 115 -27.07 -26.59 -9.82
C ALA A 115 -26.78 -26.08 -8.39
N GLN A 116 -25.51 -25.88 -8.05
CA GLN A 116 -25.06 -25.41 -6.73
C GLN A 116 -24.75 -23.91 -6.70
N HIS A 117 -25.08 -23.13 -7.75
CA HIS A 117 -24.65 -21.72 -7.86
C HIS A 117 -25.06 -20.87 -6.66
N ALA A 118 -26.24 -21.10 -6.07
CA ALA A 118 -26.74 -20.34 -4.92
C ALA A 118 -25.82 -20.46 -3.69
N LEU A 119 -25.11 -21.59 -3.57
CA LEU A 119 -24.16 -21.84 -2.48
C LEU A 119 -22.74 -21.40 -2.84
N LEU A 120 -22.34 -21.49 -4.11
CA LEU A 120 -20.95 -21.37 -4.54
C LEU A 120 -20.59 -19.99 -5.12
N ALA A 121 -21.55 -19.20 -5.61
CA ALA A 121 -21.26 -17.92 -6.28
C ALA A 121 -20.63 -16.89 -5.35
N GLY A 122 -21.13 -16.76 -4.11
CA GLY A 122 -20.54 -15.86 -3.11
C GLY A 122 -19.09 -16.21 -2.77
N PRO A 123 -18.80 -17.45 -2.33
CA PRO A 123 -17.44 -17.91 -2.10
C PRO A 123 -16.50 -17.77 -3.30
N LEU A 124 -17.01 -17.99 -4.52
CA LEU A 124 -16.23 -17.78 -5.74
C LEU A 124 -15.82 -16.32 -5.92
N VAL A 125 -16.76 -15.38 -5.78
CA VAL A 125 -16.46 -13.94 -5.88
C VAL A 125 -15.49 -13.51 -4.78
N ASP A 126 -15.69 -13.96 -3.55
CA ASP A 126 -14.83 -13.62 -2.42
C ASP A 126 -13.40 -14.15 -2.65
N GLY A 127 -13.25 -15.39 -3.11
CA GLY A 127 -11.96 -15.98 -3.46
C GLY A 127 -11.26 -15.25 -4.62
N ALA A 128 -11.99 -14.94 -5.69
CA ALA A 128 -11.44 -14.19 -6.83
C ALA A 128 -10.99 -12.77 -6.42
N THR A 129 -11.78 -12.10 -5.57
CA THR A 129 -11.46 -10.77 -5.03
C THR A 129 -10.19 -10.78 -4.18
N GLN A 130 -10.00 -11.81 -3.34
CA GLN A 130 -8.77 -11.96 -2.55
C GLN A 130 -7.53 -12.13 -3.42
N LEU A 131 -7.66 -12.82 -4.55
CA LEU A 131 -6.57 -13.06 -5.49
C LEU A 131 -6.31 -11.88 -6.44
N ALA A 132 -7.29 -11.00 -6.64
CA ALA A 132 -7.26 -9.94 -7.65
C ALA A 132 -6.02 -9.04 -7.53
N ALA A 133 -5.65 -8.61 -6.32
CA ALA A 133 -4.50 -7.72 -6.13
C ALA A 133 -3.17 -8.39 -6.53
N VAL A 134 -3.03 -9.70 -6.28
CA VAL A 134 -1.84 -10.46 -6.66
C VAL A 134 -1.86 -10.71 -8.17
N ALA A 135 -2.99 -11.12 -8.75
CA ALA A 135 -3.12 -11.34 -10.19
C ALA A 135 -2.84 -10.05 -11.00
N ALA A 136 -3.37 -8.92 -10.55
CA ALA A 136 -3.17 -7.59 -11.14
C ALA A 136 -1.74 -7.07 -11.00
N SER A 137 -0.95 -7.64 -10.07
CA SER A 137 0.46 -7.32 -9.91
C SER A 137 1.34 -7.98 -10.98
N VAL A 138 0.87 -9.05 -11.61
CA VAL A 138 1.62 -9.83 -12.60
C VAL A 138 1.32 -9.27 -14.00
N PRO A 139 2.34 -9.05 -14.84
CA PRO A 139 2.13 -8.66 -16.24
C PRO A 139 1.17 -9.62 -16.94
N GLN A 140 0.26 -9.08 -17.77
CA GLN A 140 -0.79 -9.87 -18.44
C GLN A 140 -0.23 -11.12 -19.15
N ALA A 141 0.90 -10.98 -19.84
CA ALA A 141 1.57 -12.07 -20.55
C ALA A 141 2.06 -13.23 -19.67
N LEU A 142 2.30 -12.99 -18.37
CA LEU A 142 2.79 -13.98 -17.41
C LEU A 142 1.70 -14.48 -16.45
N ARG A 143 0.50 -13.88 -16.52
CA ARG A 143 -0.57 -14.12 -15.55
C ARG A 143 -1.15 -15.53 -15.65
N ALA A 144 -1.17 -16.12 -16.84
CA ALA A 144 -1.57 -17.52 -17.03
C ALA A 144 -0.62 -18.48 -16.30
N ASP A 145 0.69 -18.29 -16.43
CA ASP A 145 1.70 -19.11 -15.74
C ASP A 145 1.61 -18.96 -14.21
N TRP A 146 1.32 -17.75 -13.73
CA TRP A 146 1.01 -17.51 -12.32
C TRP A 146 -0.23 -18.31 -11.89
N GLY A 147 -1.30 -18.30 -12.68
CA GLY A 147 -2.51 -19.07 -12.41
C GLY A 147 -2.23 -20.58 -12.32
N ASP A 148 -1.39 -21.09 -13.21
CA ASP A 148 -0.95 -22.49 -13.20
C ASP A 148 -0.15 -22.83 -11.94
N LEU A 149 0.75 -21.93 -11.52
CA LEU A 149 1.48 -22.07 -10.28
C LEU A 149 0.55 -22.06 -9.06
N ALA A 150 -0.40 -21.13 -9.00
CA ALA A 150 -1.35 -21.01 -7.90
C ALA A 150 -2.23 -22.27 -7.79
N ARG A 151 -2.66 -22.85 -8.92
CA ARG A 151 -3.45 -24.10 -8.92
C ARG A 151 -2.69 -25.29 -8.32
N ARG A 152 -1.35 -25.32 -8.40
CA ARG A 152 -0.53 -26.38 -7.78
C ARG A 152 -0.55 -26.38 -6.25
N ALA A 153 -0.95 -25.27 -5.62
CA ALA A 153 -1.12 -25.20 -4.17
C ALA A 153 -2.42 -25.85 -3.68
N LEU A 154 -3.35 -26.15 -4.59
CA LEU A 154 -4.62 -26.79 -4.25
C LEU A 154 -4.47 -28.32 -4.14
N PRO A 155 -5.27 -28.97 -3.28
CA PRO A 155 -5.23 -30.42 -3.15
C PRO A 155 -5.58 -31.11 -4.48
N THR A 156 -4.78 -32.12 -4.84
CA THR A 156 -4.99 -32.96 -6.02
C THR A 156 -6.17 -33.91 -5.84
N GLU A 157 -6.35 -34.44 -4.63
CA GLU A 157 -7.44 -35.33 -4.27
C GLU A 157 -8.28 -34.69 -3.16
N ALA A 158 -9.58 -34.57 -3.39
CA ALA A 158 -10.53 -34.06 -2.42
C ALA A 158 -11.87 -34.77 -2.62
N GLN A 159 -12.63 -34.98 -1.54
CA GLN A 159 -13.91 -35.67 -1.55
C GLN A 159 -14.98 -34.82 -0.88
N GLY A 160 -16.24 -35.03 -1.29
CA GLY A 160 -17.40 -34.35 -0.71
C GLY A 160 -17.25 -32.82 -0.77
N TRP A 161 -17.41 -32.17 0.39
CA TRP A 161 -17.36 -30.71 0.50
C TRP A 161 -16.00 -30.10 0.09
N LEU A 162 -14.89 -30.75 0.45
CA LEU A 162 -13.55 -30.28 0.10
C LEU A 162 -13.32 -30.30 -1.41
N ALA A 163 -13.99 -31.21 -2.15
CA ALA A 163 -13.92 -31.22 -3.61
C ALA A 163 -14.59 -29.99 -4.22
N LEU A 164 -15.71 -29.53 -3.64
CA LEU A 164 -16.40 -28.31 -4.06
C LEU A 164 -15.57 -27.07 -3.73
N GLU A 165 -14.98 -26.99 -2.53
CA GLU A 165 -14.07 -25.88 -2.17
C GLU A 165 -12.88 -25.79 -3.12
N ALA A 166 -12.23 -26.92 -3.40
CA ALA A 166 -11.12 -26.97 -4.34
C ALA A 166 -11.55 -26.60 -5.78
N ALA A 167 -12.77 -26.98 -6.19
CA ALA A 167 -13.31 -26.57 -7.50
C ALA A 167 -13.56 -25.06 -7.55
N VAL A 168 -14.19 -24.47 -6.53
CA VAL A 168 -14.39 -23.02 -6.42
C VAL A 168 -13.06 -22.29 -6.45
N ALA A 169 -12.07 -22.74 -5.69
CA ALA A 169 -10.74 -22.14 -5.68
C ALA A 169 -10.06 -22.22 -7.06
N ARG A 170 -10.19 -23.34 -7.79
CA ARG A 170 -9.67 -23.46 -9.16
C ARG A 170 -10.32 -22.45 -10.11
N ILE A 171 -11.64 -22.28 -10.03
CA ILE A 171 -12.37 -21.30 -10.84
C ILE A 171 -11.97 -19.88 -10.46
N ALA A 172 -11.83 -19.57 -9.17
CA ALA A 172 -11.39 -18.26 -8.69
C ALA A 172 -10.00 -17.90 -9.22
N ILE A 173 -9.04 -18.83 -9.15
CA ILE A 173 -7.69 -18.64 -9.70
C ILE A 173 -7.75 -18.43 -11.20
N ALA A 174 -8.48 -19.27 -11.94
CA ALA A 174 -8.59 -19.15 -13.39
C ALA A 174 -9.22 -17.81 -13.78
N TRP A 175 -10.28 -17.38 -13.09
CA TRP A 175 -10.94 -16.10 -13.35
C TRP A 175 -10.02 -14.92 -13.08
N ALA A 176 -9.33 -14.88 -11.94
CA ALA A 176 -8.35 -13.84 -11.64
C ALA A 176 -7.17 -13.85 -12.64
N ALA A 177 -6.71 -15.02 -13.06
CA ALA A 177 -5.58 -15.15 -13.98
C ALA A 177 -5.90 -14.70 -15.42
N HIS A 178 -7.18 -14.70 -15.81
CA HIS A 178 -7.62 -14.34 -17.16
C HIS A 178 -8.41 -13.02 -17.22
N SER A 179 -8.56 -12.34 -16.08
CA SER A 179 -9.14 -11.00 -16.05
C SER A 179 -8.10 -9.97 -16.46
N ASP A 180 -8.53 -8.94 -17.18
CA ASP A 180 -7.75 -7.72 -17.35
C ASP A 180 -7.89 -6.82 -16.12
N TYR A 181 -6.85 -6.00 -15.86
CA TYR A 181 -6.83 -5.09 -14.72
C TYR A 181 -6.37 -3.68 -15.10
N ALA A 182 -6.80 -2.70 -14.31
CA ALA A 182 -6.43 -1.30 -14.51
C ALA A 182 -4.92 -1.06 -14.50
N THR A 183 -4.15 -1.89 -13.80
CA THR A 183 -2.70 -1.76 -13.66
C THR A 183 -1.92 -2.36 -14.84
N ASP A 184 -2.57 -3.08 -15.74
CA ASP A 184 -1.92 -3.73 -16.89
C ASP A 184 -1.25 -2.71 -17.81
N VAL A 185 -1.82 -1.50 -17.88
CA VAL A 185 -1.24 -0.38 -18.63
C VAL A 185 0.18 -0.02 -18.19
N LEU A 186 0.54 -0.24 -16.91
CA LEU A 186 1.85 0.12 -16.37
C LEU A 186 2.98 -0.72 -16.96
N PHE A 187 2.66 -1.90 -17.49
CA PHE A 187 3.62 -2.82 -18.14
C PHE A 187 3.68 -2.63 -19.66
N ALA A 188 2.93 -1.67 -20.23
CA ALA A 188 2.94 -1.43 -21.66
C ALA A 188 4.23 -0.74 -22.13
N ASP A 189 4.72 -1.10 -23.32
CA ASP A 189 5.94 -0.52 -23.91
C ASP A 189 5.89 1.00 -23.99
N ARG A 190 4.72 1.59 -24.26
CA ARG A 190 4.54 3.05 -24.29
C ARG A 190 4.88 3.71 -22.94
N VAL A 191 4.53 3.07 -21.82
CA VAL A 191 4.83 3.57 -20.48
C VAL A 191 6.32 3.38 -20.19
N ARG A 192 6.87 2.22 -20.55
CA ARG A 192 8.30 1.92 -20.42
C ARG A 192 9.20 2.88 -21.20
N GLN A 193 8.77 3.28 -22.40
CA GLN A 193 9.46 4.27 -23.23
C GLN A 193 9.24 5.70 -22.72
N GLY A 194 8.04 6.01 -22.23
CA GLY A 194 7.68 7.32 -21.69
C GLY A 194 8.36 7.67 -20.37
N THR A 195 8.74 6.67 -19.58
CA THR A 195 9.40 6.83 -18.29
C THR A 195 10.92 6.67 -18.41
N ASP A 196 11.66 7.69 -18.01
CA ASP A 196 13.13 7.71 -18.07
C ASP A 196 13.76 7.10 -16.81
N ALA A 197 13.10 7.26 -15.65
CA ALA A 197 13.50 6.62 -14.39
C ALA A 197 12.27 6.28 -13.52
N LEU A 198 12.34 5.15 -12.83
CA LEU A 198 11.37 4.69 -11.83
C LEU A 198 12.08 4.55 -10.48
N VAL A 199 11.55 5.18 -9.43
CA VAL A 199 12.03 5.00 -8.07
C VAL A 199 10.90 4.49 -7.20
N LEU A 200 11.11 3.39 -6.47
CA LEU A 200 10.17 2.89 -5.48
C LEU A 200 10.64 3.27 -4.08
N LEU A 201 9.82 4.02 -3.35
CA LEU A 201 10.01 4.23 -1.92
C LEU A 201 9.32 3.08 -1.17
N GLN A 202 10.10 2.10 -0.73
CA GLN A 202 9.59 0.92 -0.04
C GLN A 202 9.26 1.25 1.41
N GLY A 203 7.98 1.12 1.77
CA GLY A 203 7.50 1.24 3.15
C GLY A 203 7.74 -0.03 3.96
N LEU A 204 6.96 -0.20 5.04
CA LEU A 204 7.08 -1.35 5.95
C LEU A 204 6.67 -2.68 5.29
N GLN A 205 5.68 -2.64 4.39
CA GLN A 205 5.16 -3.80 3.68
C GLN A 205 5.60 -3.77 2.22
N SER A 206 6.05 -4.91 1.71
CA SER A 206 6.31 -5.10 0.28
C SER A 206 4.99 -5.14 -0.47
N GLU A 207 4.86 -4.32 -1.51
CA GLU A 207 3.72 -4.38 -2.44
C GLU A 207 4.13 -5.18 -3.69
N PRO A 208 3.44 -6.28 -4.03
CA PRO A 208 3.82 -7.13 -5.17
C PRO A 208 3.89 -6.39 -6.51
N LEU A 209 2.95 -5.48 -6.78
CA LEU A 209 2.90 -4.73 -8.04
C LEU A 209 4.11 -3.81 -8.20
N ALA A 210 4.46 -3.02 -7.19
CA ALA A 210 5.68 -2.22 -7.22
C ALA A 210 6.95 -3.08 -7.38
N GLY A 211 6.97 -4.29 -6.81
CA GLY A 211 8.06 -5.26 -7.02
C GLY A 211 8.21 -5.66 -8.49
N HIS A 212 7.14 -6.15 -9.12
CA HIS A 212 7.18 -6.52 -10.53
C HIS A 212 7.42 -5.32 -11.47
N LEU A 213 6.97 -4.11 -11.10
CA LEU A 213 7.31 -2.90 -11.85
C LEU A 213 8.81 -2.59 -11.75
N LEU A 214 9.42 -2.71 -10.57
CA LEU A 214 10.86 -2.57 -10.45
C LEU A 214 11.59 -3.56 -11.37
N GLU A 215 11.17 -4.82 -11.39
CA GLU A 215 11.75 -5.84 -12.28
C GLU A 215 11.57 -5.47 -13.77
N HIS A 216 10.38 -5.01 -14.16
CA HIS A 216 10.07 -4.61 -15.53
C HIS A 216 10.90 -3.41 -16.05
N PHE A 217 11.23 -2.47 -15.16
CA PHE A 217 12.05 -1.28 -15.47
C PHE A 217 13.55 -1.49 -15.20
N SER A 218 13.93 -2.58 -14.54
CA SER A 218 15.32 -2.92 -14.24
C SER A 218 16.04 -3.51 -15.47
N PRO A 219 17.40 -3.48 -15.49
CA PRO A 219 18.29 -2.82 -14.52
C PRO A 219 18.54 -1.33 -14.83
N GLU A 220 18.11 -0.83 -15.98
CA GLU A 220 18.58 0.46 -16.52
C GLU A 220 17.91 1.68 -15.88
N LYS A 221 16.65 1.55 -15.44
CA LYS A 221 15.80 2.71 -15.08
C LYS A 221 15.27 2.67 -13.65
N ALA A 222 15.38 1.55 -12.94
CA ALA A 222 14.67 1.34 -11.68
C ALA A 222 15.59 1.41 -10.45
N LEU A 223 15.11 2.00 -9.36
CA LEU A 223 15.77 1.98 -8.05
C LEU A 223 14.74 1.74 -6.93
N ALA A 224 15.07 0.85 -6.00
CA ALA A 224 14.37 0.73 -4.73
C ALA A 224 15.09 1.52 -3.62
N ILE A 225 14.34 2.33 -2.88
CA ILE A 225 14.81 3.04 -1.69
C ILE A 225 13.98 2.52 -0.51
N ASP A 226 14.63 1.82 0.40
CA ASP A 226 14.01 1.41 1.66
C ASP A 226 13.84 2.61 2.59
N LEU A 227 12.58 2.89 2.98
CA LEU A 227 12.24 3.95 3.94
C LEU A 227 12.41 3.51 5.40
N ARG A 228 12.70 2.23 5.66
CA ARG A 228 13.03 1.76 7.00
C ARG A 228 14.38 2.38 7.37
N VAL A 229 14.31 3.50 8.10
CA VAL A 229 15.48 4.07 8.76
C VAL A 229 16.02 2.99 9.69
N GLY A 230 17.27 2.59 9.50
CA GLY A 230 17.95 1.49 10.19
C GLY A 230 18.23 1.76 11.67
N THR A 231 17.22 2.20 12.43
CA THR A 231 17.29 2.27 13.89
C THR A 231 17.02 0.88 14.45
N ALA A 232 17.90 0.40 15.33
CA ALA A 232 17.62 -0.80 16.11
C ALA A 232 16.27 -0.65 16.81
N PRO A 233 15.41 -1.69 16.78
CA PRO A 233 14.12 -1.64 17.48
C PRO A 233 14.37 -1.33 18.95
N GLY A 234 13.57 -0.41 19.50
CA GLY A 234 13.57 -0.12 20.93
C GLY A 234 13.04 -1.30 21.74
N GLU A 235 13.12 -1.17 23.07
CA GLU A 235 12.54 -2.15 23.98
C GLU A 235 10.99 -2.19 23.81
N VAL A 236 10.46 -3.40 23.64
CA VAL A 236 9.01 -3.61 23.55
C VAL A 236 8.48 -3.93 24.95
N LEU A 237 7.71 -3.01 25.52
CA LEU A 237 7.08 -3.16 26.83
C LEU A 237 5.60 -3.49 26.67
N TRP A 238 5.16 -4.53 27.37
CA TRP A 238 3.77 -4.94 27.43
C TRP A 238 3.10 -4.42 28.69
N HIS A 239 1.96 -3.77 28.53
CA HIS A 239 1.14 -3.26 29.62
C HIS A 239 -0.21 -3.97 29.59
N ARG A 240 -0.43 -4.92 30.52
CA ARG A 240 -1.75 -5.54 30.68
C ARG A 240 -2.72 -4.50 31.21
N ALA A 241 -3.85 -4.34 30.53
CA ALA A 241 -4.95 -3.47 30.95
C ALA A 241 -6.18 -4.30 31.34
N GLU A 242 -6.94 -3.83 32.32
CA GLU A 242 -8.17 -4.50 32.78
C GLU A 242 -9.41 -4.13 31.96
N GLY A 243 -9.32 -3.04 31.19
CA GLY A 243 -10.37 -2.56 30.28
C GLY A 243 -9.95 -1.27 29.58
N GLY A 244 -10.83 -0.70 28.75
CA GLY A 244 -10.50 0.46 27.91
C GLY A 244 -10.12 1.72 28.69
N ASP A 245 -10.62 1.90 29.92
CA ASP A 245 -10.28 3.02 30.79
C ASP A 245 -8.83 2.91 31.30
N ASP A 246 -8.47 1.72 31.80
CA ASP A 246 -7.12 1.41 32.27
C ASP A 246 -6.10 1.43 31.11
N GLU A 247 -6.50 0.92 29.95
CA GLU A 247 -5.70 0.99 28.72
C GLU A 247 -5.39 2.45 28.34
N ALA A 248 -6.40 3.32 28.34
CA ALA A 248 -6.21 4.74 28.04
C ALA A 248 -5.27 5.42 29.05
N GLY A 249 -5.44 5.12 30.35
CA GLY A 249 -4.59 5.64 31.42
C GLY A 249 -3.13 5.23 31.27
N ARG A 250 -2.87 3.94 31.03
CA ARG A 250 -1.52 3.40 30.82
C ARG A 250 -0.88 3.98 29.56
N ALA A 251 -1.63 4.09 28.48
CA ALA A 251 -1.13 4.67 27.24
C ALA A 251 -0.74 6.15 27.42
N ALA A 252 -1.58 6.95 28.08
CA ALA A 252 -1.28 8.36 28.37
C ALA A 252 -0.04 8.50 29.27
N ALA A 253 0.07 7.69 30.33
CA ALA A 253 1.25 7.69 31.20
C ALA A 253 2.53 7.30 30.44
N CYS A 254 2.45 6.34 29.52
CA CYS A 254 3.59 5.99 28.68
C CYS A 254 4.02 7.17 27.81
N VAL A 255 3.09 7.81 27.11
CA VAL A 255 3.37 8.99 26.27
C VAL A 255 4.05 10.09 27.09
N LEU A 256 3.49 10.46 28.24
CA LEU A 256 4.05 11.49 29.12
C LEU A 256 5.48 11.14 29.53
N ARG A 257 5.73 9.91 29.97
CA ARG A 257 7.06 9.42 30.34
C ARG A 257 8.06 9.46 29.17
N HIS A 258 7.62 9.23 27.94
CA HIS A 258 8.47 9.39 26.75
C HIS A 258 8.79 10.86 26.49
N ILE A 259 7.80 11.74 26.56
CA ILE A 259 7.98 13.19 26.38
C ILE A 259 8.91 13.77 27.46
N GLU A 260 8.66 13.46 28.73
CA GLU A 260 9.48 13.90 29.88
C GLU A 260 10.94 13.46 29.76
N ALA A 261 11.18 12.29 29.17
CA ALA A 261 12.52 11.78 28.92
C ALA A 261 13.13 12.27 27.60
N GLY A 262 12.56 13.31 26.97
CA GLY A 262 13.06 13.91 25.74
C GLY A 262 12.86 13.06 24.47
N ARG A 263 12.06 11.98 24.54
CA ARG A 263 11.78 11.08 23.40
C ARG A 263 10.52 11.52 22.66
N ALA A 264 10.49 12.77 22.22
CA ALA A 264 9.44 13.33 21.38
C ALA A 264 9.93 13.46 19.92
N PRO A 265 9.06 13.29 18.91
CA PRO A 265 7.62 13.02 19.01
C PRO A 265 7.27 11.57 19.36
N VAL A 266 6.10 11.35 19.99
CA VAL A 266 5.57 10.00 20.31
C VAL A 266 4.40 9.65 19.40
N ALA A 267 4.50 8.54 18.68
CA ALA A 267 3.41 8.00 17.87
C ALA A 267 2.49 7.11 18.70
N LEU A 268 1.18 7.37 18.63
CA LEU A 268 0.10 6.59 19.22
C LEU A 268 -0.67 5.90 18.11
N VAL A 269 -0.90 4.60 18.22
CA VAL A 269 -1.72 3.84 17.26
C VAL A 269 -2.79 3.08 18.03
N ALA A 270 -4.06 3.37 17.75
CA ALA A 270 -5.20 2.72 18.40
C ALA A 270 -6.21 2.20 17.36
N GLY A 271 -6.80 1.04 17.63
CA GLY A 271 -7.83 0.44 16.78
C GLY A 271 -9.21 1.09 16.91
N ASP A 272 -9.46 1.80 18.02
CA ASP A 272 -10.76 2.40 18.34
C ASP A 272 -10.65 3.92 18.58
N ARG A 273 -11.60 4.67 18.01
CA ARG A 273 -11.74 6.13 18.16
C ARG A 273 -12.06 6.54 19.60
N LEU A 274 -12.84 5.74 20.33
CA LEU A 274 -13.18 6.03 21.73
C LEU A 274 -11.92 6.04 22.60
N LEU A 275 -11.07 5.02 22.42
CA LEU A 275 -9.79 4.89 23.12
C LEU A 275 -8.88 6.10 22.84
N THR A 276 -8.70 6.48 21.57
CA THR A 276 -7.86 7.65 21.25
C THR A 276 -8.40 8.94 21.84
N ARG A 277 -9.72 9.16 21.84
CA ARG A 277 -10.33 10.37 22.41
C ARG A 277 -10.10 10.44 23.91
N ARG A 278 -10.14 9.29 24.59
CA ARG A 278 -9.87 9.20 26.03
C ARG A 278 -8.40 9.42 26.35
N ILE A 279 -7.48 8.81 25.60
CA ILE A 279 -6.04 9.08 25.74
C ILE A 279 -5.76 10.58 25.59
N ARG A 280 -6.31 11.22 24.55
CA ARG A 280 -6.15 12.66 24.32
C ARG A 280 -6.68 13.52 25.48
N ALA A 281 -7.80 13.14 26.09
CA ALA A 281 -8.32 13.84 27.27
C ALA A 281 -7.38 13.71 28.48
N LEU A 282 -6.76 12.54 28.68
CA LEU A 282 -5.84 12.27 29.78
C LEU A 282 -4.47 12.94 29.60
N LEU A 283 -4.02 13.15 28.35
CA LEU A 283 -2.79 13.88 28.06
C LEU A 283 -2.87 15.38 28.40
N GLY A 284 -4.09 15.90 28.55
CA GLY A 284 -4.31 17.31 28.92
C GLY A 284 -3.94 18.30 27.82
N PRO A 285 -4.03 19.62 28.12
CA PRO A 285 -3.84 20.68 27.13
C PRO A 285 -2.38 20.97 26.78
N ASP A 286 -1.43 20.49 27.59
CA ASP A 286 0.01 20.79 27.46
C ASP A 286 0.74 19.87 26.47
N VAL A 287 0.10 18.77 26.08
CA VAL A 287 0.57 17.88 25.03
C VAL A 287 -0.19 18.17 23.73
N ALA A 288 0.53 18.62 22.71
CA ALA A 288 -0.04 18.82 21.38
C ALA A 288 -0.23 17.47 20.69
N VAL A 289 -1.48 16.99 20.63
CA VAL A 289 -1.84 15.77 19.91
C VAL A 289 -2.36 16.12 18.52
N ARG A 290 -1.66 15.67 17.48
CA ARG A 290 -2.04 15.77 16.07
C ARG A 290 -2.60 14.43 15.60
N ASP A 291 -3.81 14.41 15.05
CA ASP A 291 -4.41 13.21 14.46
C ASP A 291 -3.90 12.98 13.02
N GLU A 292 -4.39 11.93 12.36
CA GLU A 292 -4.03 11.52 10.99
C GLU A 292 -4.19 12.65 9.95
N THR A 293 -5.01 13.67 10.21
CA THR A 293 -5.19 14.83 9.31
C THR A 293 -4.25 15.99 9.64
N GLY A 294 -3.63 15.98 10.83
CA GLY A 294 -2.68 16.97 11.31
C GLY A 294 -1.21 16.57 11.20
N TRP A 295 -0.89 15.42 10.61
CA TRP A 295 0.49 15.02 10.36
C TRP A 295 1.12 15.91 9.30
N LYS A 296 2.07 16.75 9.71
CA LYS A 296 3.13 17.16 8.79
C LYS A 296 4.16 16.03 8.84
N LEU A 297 4.15 15.18 7.82
CA LEU A 297 5.20 14.20 7.58
C LEU A 297 6.47 14.89 7.07
#